data_AF-A0A1Y5EKL7-F1
#
_entry.id   AF-A0A1Y5EKL7-F1
#
_cell.length_a   1.000
_cell.length_b   1.000
_cell.length_c   1.000
_cell.angle_alpha   90.00
_cell.angle_beta   90.00
_cell.angle_gamma   90.00
#
_symmetry.space_group_name_H-M   'P 1'
#
loop_
_entity.id
_entity.type
_entity.pdbx_description
1 polymer ?
#
loop_
_entity_poly.entity_id
_entity_poly.type
_entity_poly.pdbx_seq_one_letter_code
_entity_poly.pdbx_strand_id
1 'polypeptide(L)'
;MSKNPYPIFSVSGKDQPEHLQIKIKMFIRLYSRNQAAMIADAIVQHLCALLAHNNFSEGAAQRCQYRALEMHWRCLAWNARN
;
A
#
# COMPACT_ATOMS: atom_id res chain seq x y z
N MET A 1 -2.74 22.31 8.20
CA MET A 1 -2.28 20.93 7.89
C MET A 1 -3.21 19.96 8.61
N SER A 2 -4.03 19.22 7.87
CA SER A 2 -4.93 18.22 8.45
C SER A 2 -4.08 17.11 9.09
N LYS A 3 -4.14 16.97 10.41
CA LYS A 3 -3.54 15.84 11.12
C LYS A 3 -4.23 14.59 10.60
N ASN A 4 -3.48 13.72 9.91
CA ASN A 4 -4.02 12.47 9.35
C ASN A 4 -4.80 11.73 10.45
N PRO A 5 -6.13 11.57 10.34
CA PRO A 5 -6.96 11.02 11.42
C PRO A 5 -6.64 9.57 11.75
N TYR A 6 -5.81 8.90 10.94
CA TYR A 6 -5.42 7.51 11.13
C TYR A 6 -3.90 7.32 10.95
N PRO A 7 -3.09 7.58 11.98
CA PRO A 7 -1.63 7.50 11.90
C PRO A 7 -1.12 6.09 11.56
N ILE A 8 -1.92 5.05 11.83
CA ILE A 8 -1.60 3.65 11.55
C ILE A 8 -1.45 3.38 10.04
N PHE A 9 -2.15 4.13 9.18
CA PHE A 9 -2.10 3.96 7.72
C PHE A 9 -1.04 4.82 7.03
N SER A 10 -0.25 5.59 7.78
CA SER A 10 0.76 6.46 7.21
C SER A 10 2.04 5.70 6.84
N VAL A 11 2.60 6.08 5.70
CA VAL A 11 3.95 5.70 5.27
C VAL A 11 4.95 6.69 5.84
N SER A 12 6.06 6.20 6.39
CA SER A 12 7.22 7.02 6.73
C SER A 12 8.28 6.90 5.64
N GLY A 13 8.95 8.01 5.30
CA GLY A 13 10.12 7.99 4.39
C GLY A 13 11.33 7.21 4.94
N LYS A 14 11.26 6.75 6.20
CA LYS A 14 12.27 5.89 6.84
C LYS A 14 11.86 4.40 6.89
N ASP A 15 10.68 4.05 6.40
CA ASP A 15 10.20 2.66 6.42
C ASP A 15 11.03 1.80 5.47
N GLN A 16 11.69 0.78 6.02
CA GLN A 16 12.43 -0.20 5.22
C GLN A 16 11.47 -1.05 4.37
N PRO A 17 11.92 -1.57 3.21
CA PRO A 17 11.10 -2.39 2.31
C PRO A 17 10.39 -3.56 3.02
N GLU A 18 11.08 -4.24 3.93
CA GLU A 18 10.55 -5.36 4.71
C GLU A 18 9.36 -4.94 5.58
N HIS A 19 9.47 -3.79 6.26
CA HIS A 19 8.39 -3.24 7.06
C HIS A 19 7.20 -2.82 6.21
N LEU A 20 7.45 -2.22 5.04
CA LEU A 20 6.39 -1.87 4.08
C LEU A 20 5.63 -3.13 3.62
N GLN A 21 6.34 -4.21 3.30
CA GLN A 21 5.71 -5.47 2.93
C GLN A 21 4.87 -6.09 4.06
N ILE A 22 5.34 -6.01 5.32
CA ILE A 22 4.56 -6.45 6.49
C ILE A 22 3.27 -5.64 6.62
N LYS A 23 3.37 -4.31 6.54
CA LYS A 23 2.21 -3.40 6.59
C LYS A 23 1.21 -3.70 5.46
N ILE A 24 1.69 -3.88 4.23
CA ILE A 24 0.85 -4.26 3.08
C ILE A 24 0.08 -5.56 3.38
N LYS A 25 0.76 -6.62 3.84
CA LYS A 25 0.11 -7.90 4.18
C LYS A 25 -0.94 -7.73 5.29
N MET A 26 -0.65 -6.92 6.31
CA MET A 26 -1.61 -6.61 7.38
C MET A 26 -2.84 -5.89 6.85
N PHE A 27 -2.67 -4.88 6.00
CA PHE A 27 -3.79 -4.14 5.42
C PHE A 27 -4.61 -4.99 4.45
N ILE A 28 -4.00 -5.88 3.67
CA ILE A 28 -4.75 -6.83 2.83
C ILE A 28 -5.68 -7.70 3.68
N ARG A 29 -5.18 -8.22 4.81
CA ARG A 29 -5.99 -8.99 5.77
C ARG A 29 -7.07 -8.15 6.45
N LEU A 30 -6.80 -6.87 6.70
CA LEU A 30 -7.79 -5.96 7.24
C LEU A 30 -8.89 -5.68 6.21
N TYR A 31 -8.51 -5.43 4.96
CA TYR A 31 -9.43 -5.19 3.85
C TYR A 31 -10.35 -6.38 3.58
N SER A 32 -9.82 -7.61 3.67
CA SER A 32 -10.64 -8.82 3.48
C SER A 32 -11.73 -8.98 4.54
N ARG A 33 -11.60 -8.33 5.70
CA ARG A 33 -12.61 -8.30 6.76
C ARG A 33 -13.50 -7.06 6.70
N ASN A 34 -12.94 -5.94 6.22
CA ASN A 34 -13.62 -4.66 6.13
C ASN A 34 -13.19 -3.98 4.82
N GLN A 35 -14.06 -4.03 3.81
CA GLN A 35 -13.80 -3.54 2.46
C GLN A 35 -13.91 -2.00 2.34
N ALA A 36 -13.30 -1.28 3.30
CA ALA A 36 -13.32 0.17 3.29
C ALA A 36 -12.29 0.73 2.31
N ALA A 37 -12.70 1.74 1.52
CA ALA A 37 -11.84 2.42 0.57
C ALA A 37 -10.52 2.92 1.19
N MET A 38 -10.58 3.45 2.42
CA MET A 38 -9.42 3.95 3.14
C MET A 38 -8.32 2.89 3.37
N ILE A 39 -8.70 1.62 3.52
CA ILE A 39 -7.73 0.53 3.70
C ILE A 39 -7.08 0.18 2.36
N ALA A 40 -7.86 0.16 1.27
CA ALA A 40 -7.31 -0.01 -0.07
C ALA A 40 -6.34 1.12 -0.45
N ASP A 41 -6.69 2.37 -0.11
CA ASP A 41 -5.80 3.52 -0.29
C ASP A 41 -4.50 3.39 0.50
N ALA A 42 -4.57 2.90 1.74
CA ALA A 42 -3.38 2.64 2.53
C ALA A 42 -2.46 1.62 1.85
N ILE A 43 -3.02 0.55 1.28
CA ILE A 43 -2.24 -0.44 0.52
C ILE A 43 -1.54 0.19 -0.69
N VAL A 44 -2.26 1.02 -1.46
CA VAL A 44 -1.68 1.76 -2.59
C VAL A 44 -0.51 2.63 -2.15
N GLN A 45 -0.68 3.41 -1.08
CA GLN A 45 0.40 4.28 -0.56
C GLN A 45 1.66 3.48 -0.20
N HIS A 46 1.50 2.33 0.46
CA HIS A 46 2.63 1.48 0.85
C HIS A 46 3.28 0.79 -0.35
N LEU A 47 2.51 0.38 -1.36
CA LEU A 47 3.05 -0.17 -2.61
C LEU A 47 3.85 0.88 -3.39
N CYS A 48 3.34 2.11 -3.49
CA CYS A 48 4.06 3.22 -4.11
C CYS A 48 5.37 3.51 -3.36
N ALA A 49 5.34 3.52 -2.02
CA ALA A 49 6.52 3.73 -1.20
C ALA A 49 7.56 2.61 -1.40
N LEU A 50 7.11 1.35 -1.44
CA LEU A 50 7.98 0.19 -1.67
C LEU A 50 8.68 0.29 -3.03
N LEU A 51 7.93 0.59 -4.09
CA LEU A 51 8.44 0.72 -5.46
C LEU A 51 9.42 1.89 -5.65
N ALA A 52 9.26 2.96 -4.86
CA ALA A 52 10.11 4.15 -4.88
C ALA A 52 11.35 4.03 -3.97
N HIS A 53 11.44 3.00 -3.12
CA HIS A 53 12.52 2.87 -2.16
C HIS A 53 13.83 2.45 -2.85
N ASN A 54 14.93 3.16 -2.58
CA ASN A 54 16.24 2.91 -3.23
C ASN A 54 16.80 1.51 -2.96
N ASN A 55 16.59 0.98 -1.75
CA ASN A 55 17.04 -0.36 -1.37
C ASN A 55 16.08 -1.48 -1.83
N PHE A 56 15.02 -1.16 -2.57
CA PHE A 56 14.11 -2.16 -3.11
C PHE A 56 14.60 -2.64 -4.47
N SER A 57 15.60 -3.52 -4.44
CA SER A 57 16.28 -4.08 -5.62
C SER A 57 15.71 -5.44 -6.05
N GLU A 58 14.39 -5.55 -6.12
CA GLU A 58 13.78 -6.73 -6.73
C GLU A 58 13.96 -6.69 -8.25
N GLY A 59 14.09 -7.86 -8.88
CA GLY A 59 14.21 -7.98 -10.33
C GLY A 59 13.04 -7.33 -11.08
N ALA A 60 13.26 -6.96 -12.35
CA ALA A 60 12.27 -6.25 -13.17
C ALA A 60 10.88 -6.94 -13.19
N ALA A 61 10.86 -8.28 -13.28
CA ALA A 61 9.62 -9.06 -13.25
C ALA A 61 8.80 -8.84 -11.97
N GLN A 62 9.47 -8.81 -10.82
CA GLN A 62 8.81 -8.64 -9.53
C GLN A 62 8.35 -7.19 -9.32
N ARG A 63 9.11 -6.20 -9.81
CA ARG A 63 8.64 -4.80 -9.85
C ARG A 63 7.36 -4.66 -10.69
N CYS A 64 7.26 -5.36 -11.82
CA CYS A 64 6.03 -5.40 -12.63
C CYS A 64 4.84 -6.01 -11.86
N GLN A 65 5.07 -7.08 -11.08
CA GLN A 65 4.02 -7.67 -10.23
C GLN A 65 3.51 -6.68 -9.19
N TYR A 66 4.42 -5.93 -8.53
CA TYR A 66 4.02 -4.90 -7.57
C TYR A 66 3.27 -3.73 -8.22
N ARG A 67 3.60 -3.36 -9.46
CA ARG A 67 2.85 -2.37 -10.25
C ARG A 67 1.45 -2.84 -10.62
N ALA A 68 1.31 -4.10 -11.04
CA ALA A 68 0.00 -4.68 -11.30
C ALA A 68 -0.86 -4.71 -10.02
N LEU A 69 -0.25 -5.08 -8.90
CA LEU A 69 -0.89 -5.08 -7.59
C LEU A 69 -1.32 -3.66 -7.18
N GLU A 70 -0.46 -2.65 -7.35
CA GLU A 70 -0.79 -1.24 -7.12
C GLU A 70 -2.06 -0.83 -7.87
N MET A 71 -2.15 -1.15 -9.16
CA MET A 71 -3.31 -0.80 -9.99
C MET A 71 -4.58 -1.55 -9.56
N HIS A 72 -4.46 -2.82 -9.18
CA HIS A 72 -5.59 -3.58 -8.64
C HIS A 72 -6.18 -2.91 -7.40
N TRP A 73 -5.33 -2.48 -6.46
CA TRP A 73 -5.79 -1.82 -5.23
C TRP A 73 -6.37 -0.43 -5.47
N ARG A 74 -5.88 0.31 -6.48
CA ARG A 74 -6.52 1.56 -6.92
C ARG A 74 -7.94 1.34 -7.42
N CYS A 75 -8.16 0.27 -8.19
CA CYS A 75 -9.49 -0.10 -8.67
C CYS A 75 -10.42 -0.46 -7.50
N LEU A 76 -9.93 -1.25 -6.54
CA LEU A 76 -10.70 -1.57 -5.33
C LEU A 76 -11.04 -0.34 -4.49
N ALA A 77 -10.08 0.58 -4.29
CA ALA A 77 -10.33 1.84 -3.60
C ALA A 77 -11.39 2.69 -4.31
N TRP A 78 -11.35 2.75 -5.64
CA TRP A 78 -12.36 3.43 -6.45
C TRP A 78 -13.74 2.81 -6.27
N ASN A 79 -13.85 1.49 -6.39
CA ASN A 79 -15.13 0.79 -6.27
C ASN A 79 -15.73 0.91 -4.86
N ALA A 80 -14.92 0.92 -3.80
CA ALA A 80 -15.41 1.04 -2.43
C ALA A 80 -15.84 2.49 -2.05
N ARG A 81 -15.59 3.48 -2.90
CA ARG A 81 -16.04 4.88 -2.70
C ARG A 81 -17.35 5.20 -3.41
N ASN A 82 -17.68 4.44 -4.45
CA ASN A 82 -18.88 4.62 -5.27
C ASN A 82 -19.96 3.62 -4.83
#